data_AF-Q4PMU1-F1
#
_entry.id   AF-Q4PMU1-F1
#
_cell.length_a   1.000
_cell.length_b   1.000
_cell.length_c   1.000
_cell.angle_alpha   90.00
_cell.angle_beta   90.00
_cell.angle_gamma   90.00
#
_symmetry.space_group_name_H-M   'P 1'
#
loop_
_entity.id
_entity.type
_entity.pdbx_description
1 polymer ?
#
loop_
_entity_poly.entity_id
_entity_poly.type
_entity_poly.pdbx_seq_one_letter_code
_entity_poly.pdbx_strand_id
1 'polypeptide(L)'
;MQLVVFAVVLILSSFLSEGFLSGAEFIGNCLDIIEVHGNLSCALEGSGDLQNVDPMSCTLECSGNGRPKLPNGLCSNNDLNCTRVGIETLRNWGQYLENTLHKLLTRWCPCYPKK
;
A
#
# COMPACT_ATOMS: atom_id res chain seq x y z
N MET A 1 -34.65 0.38 42.77
CA MET A 1 -33.35 -0.18 42.35
C MET A 1 -33.37 -0.49 40.85
N GLN A 2 -33.45 0.52 39.97
CA GLN A 2 -33.47 0.30 38.50
C GLN A 2 -32.62 1.33 37.71
N LEU A 3 -32.12 2.38 38.37
CA LEU A 3 -31.37 3.46 37.70
C LEU A 3 -29.89 3.12 37.45
N VAL A 4 -29.33 2.14 38.16
CA VAL A 4 -27.89 1.80 38.04
C VAL A 4 -27.59 1.04 36.74
N VAL A 5 -28.58 0.31 36.20
CA VAL A 5 -28.40 -0.52 35.01
C VAL A 5 -28.32 0.34 33.73
N PHE A 6 -29.01 1.48 33.69
CA PHE A 6 -28.97 2.39 32.54
C PHE A 6 -27.63 3.13 32.40
N ALA A 7 -26.92 3.37 33.49
CA ALA A 7 -25.62 4.03 33.44
C ALA A 7 -24.57 3.18 32.73
N VAL A 8 -24.51 1.87 33.01
CA VAL A 8 -23.49 0.95 32.46
C VAL A 8 -23.64 0.74 30.95
N VAL A 9 -24.87 0.73 30.43
CA VAL A 9 -25.12 0.59 28.98
C VAL A 9 -24.62 1.82 28.21
N LEU A 10 -24.79 3.03 28.76
CA LEU A 10 -24.39 4.26 28.08
C LEU A 10 -22.86 4.48 28.05
N ILE A 11 -22.11 3.95 29.03
CA ILE A 11 -20.63 4.01 29.01
C ILE A 11 -20.02 2.97 28.06
N LEU A 12 -20.75 1.91 27.70
CA LEU A 12 -20.29 0.95 26.68
C LEU A 12 -20.47 1.50 25.26
N SER A 13 -21.52 2.30 25.02
CA SER A 13 -21.80 2.88 23.69
C SER A 13 -20.72 3.88 23.23
N SER A 14 -20.00 4.52 24.15
CA SER A 14 -18.93 5.46 23.80
C SER A 14 -17.64 4.78 23.32
N PHE A 15 -17.40 3.50 23.67
CA PHE A 15 -16.26 2.74 23.15
C PHE A 15 -16.50 2.16 21.75
N LEU A 16 -17.76 2.08 21.31
CA LEU A 16 -18.12 1.65 19.95
C LEU A 16 -18.10 2.78 18.92
N SER A 17 -17.73 4.01 19.32
CA SER A 17 -17.39 5.05 18.36
C SER A 17 -15.95 4.88 17.87
N GLU A 18 -15.64 3.70 17.33
CA GLU A 18 -14.47 3.46 16.45
C GLU A 18 -14.67 4.12 15.07
N GLY A 19 -15.30 5.30 15.03
CA GLY A 19 -15.56 6.04 13.81
C GLY A 19 -14.41 6.93 13.37
N PHE A 20 -13.27 6.94 14.08
CA PHE A 20 -12.22 7.94 13.87
C PHE A 20 -10.78 7.39 13.81
N LEU A 21 -10.57 6.07 13.97
CA LEU A 21 -9.24 5.45 13.82
C LEU A 21 -8.90 5.03 12.37
N SER A 22 -9.89 5.08 11.50
CA SER A 22 -9.81 4.57 10.13
C SER A 22 -8.71 5.24 9.29
N GLY A 23 -8.46 6.54 9.48
CA GLY A 23 -7.46 7.28 8.70
C GLY A 23 -6.00 6.86 8.98
N ALA A 24 -5.63 6.63 10.23
CA ALA A 24 -4.27 6.23 10.59
C ALA A 24 -3.98 4.78 10.18
N GLU A 25 -4.96 3.89 10.33
CA GLU A 25 -4.87 2.49 9.91
C GLU A 25 -4.74 2.37 8.38
N PHE A 26 -5.43 3.23 7.61
CA PHE A 26 -5.29 3.25 6.15
C PHE A 26 -3.93 3.78 5.67
N ILE A 27 -3.36 4.79 6.33
CA ILE A 27 -2.01 5.30 5.99
C ILE A 27 -0.94 4.23 6.24
N GLY A 28 -1.00 3.50 7.37
CA GLY A 28 -0.09 2.40 7.66
C GLY A 28 -0.16 1.31 6.58
N ASN A 29 -1.36 0.81 6.30
CA ASN A 29 -1.57 -0.20 5.24
C ASN A 29 -1.08 0.27 3.86
N CYS A 30 -1.22 1.56 3.54
CA CYS A 30 -0.80 2.12 2.26
C CYS A 30 0.73 2.09 2.09
N LEU A 31 1.46 2.55 3.11
CA LEU A 31 2.92 2.56 3.11
C LEU A 31 3.49 1.13 3.14
N ASP A 32 2.89 0.22 3.90
CA ASP A 32 3.30 -1.19 3.96
C ASP A 32 3.23 -1.85 2.57
N ILE A 33 2.15 -1.59 1.81
CA ILE A 33 2.00 -2.13 0.45
C ILE A 33 3.05 -1.52 -0.49
N ILE A 34 3.34 -0.22 -0.36
CA ILE A 34 4.38 0.45 -1.15
C ILE A 34 5.76 -0.12 -0.81
N GLU A 35 6.06 -0.41 0.45
CA GLU A 35 7.37 -0.97 0.85
C GLU A 35 7.57 -2.36 0.25
N VAL A 36 6.56 -3.23 0.36
CA VAL A 36 6.62 -4.61 -0.14
C VAL A 36 6.80 -4.64 -1.66
N HIS A 37 5.98 -3.89 -2.40
CA HIS A 37 6.01 -3.95 -3.87
C HIS A 37 6.94 -2.92 -4.50
N GLY A 38 7.34 -1.88 -3.78
CA GLY A 38 8.26 -0.86 -4.26
C GLY A 38 9.67 -1.39 -4.48
N ASN A 39 10.16 -2.25 -3.58
CA ASN A 39 11.40 -2.99 -3.80
C ASN A 39 11.35 -3.82 -5.09
N LEU A 40 10.24 -4.54 -5.32
CA LEU A 40 10.05 -5.31 -6.54
C LEU A 40 10.00 -4.40 -7.77
N SER A 41 9.32 -3.26 -7.70
CA SER A 41 9.25 -2.29 -8.80
C SER A 41 10.63 -1.75 -9.16
N CYS A 42 11.42 -1.35 -8.16
CA CYS A 42 12.78 -0.85 -8.37
C CYS A 42 13.69 -1.93 -8.98
N ALA A 43 13.61 -3.17 -8.48
CA ALA A 43 14.37 -4.30 -9.02
C ALA A 43 13.98 -4.62 -10.48
N LEU A 44 12.69 -4.55 -10.82
CA LEU A 44 12.21 -4.75 -12.20
C LEU A 44 12.67 -3.66 -13.17
N GLU A 45 12.89 -2.44 -12.69
CA GLU A 45 13.51 -1.35 -13.47
C GLU A 45 15.05 -1.48 -13.56
N GLY A 46 15.63 -2.49 -12.90
CA GLY A 46 17.09 -2.69 -12.86
C GLY A 46 17.81 -1.73 -11.90
N SER A 47 17.08 -1.13 -10.96
CA SER A 47 17.65 -0.37 -9.85
C SER A 47 17.75 -1.23 -8.59
N GLY A 48 18.41 -0.74 -7.54
CA GLY A 48 18.47 -1.43 -6.25
C GLY A 48 17.18 -1.25 -5.43
N ASP A 49 17.27 -1.37 -4.10
CA ASP A 49 16.11 -1.32 -3.21
C ASP A 49 15.40 0.03 -3.19
N LEU A 50 14.13 0.03 -2.76
CA LEU A 50 13.36 1.22 -2.44
C LEU A 50 14.03 1.97 -1.28
N GLN A 51 14.24 3.27 -1.45
CA GLN A 51 14.71 4.15 -0.39
C GLN A 51 13.60 5.05 0.14
N ASN A 52 12.77 5.58 -0.76
CA ASN A 52 11.77 6.58 -0.43
C ASN A 52 10.70 6.69 -1.52
N VAL A 53 9.70 7.54 -1.30
CA VAL A 53 8.66 7.90 -2.25
C VAL A 53 8.66 9.43 -2.42
N ASP A 54 8.63 9.91 -3.66
CA ASP A 54 8.38 11.32 -3.96
C ASP A 54 6.90 11.51 -4.35
N PRO A 55 6.06 12.02 -3.44
CA PRO A 55 4.63 12.22 -3.71
C PRO A 55 4.35 13.39 -4.66
N MET A 56 5.31 14.30 -4.87
CA MET A 56 5.13 15.44 -5.79
C MET A 56 5.24 14.98 -7.25
N SER A 57 6.23 14.15 -7.56
CA SER A 57 6.35 13.53 -8.89
C SER A 57 5.57 12.21 -9.03
N CYS A 58 5.04 11.69 -7.92
CA CYS A 58 4.40 10.38 -7.84
C CYS A 58 5.32 9.25 -8.31
N THR A 59 6.55 9.24 -7.82
CA THR A 59 7.57 8.24 -8.16
C THR A 59 8.16 7.60 -6.91
N LEU A 60 8.65 6.37 -7.08
CA LEU A 60 9.53 5.75 -6.09
C LEU A 60 10.95 6.32 -6.26
N GLU A 61 11.68 6.40 -5.17
CA GLU A 61 13.11 6.69 -5.15
C GLU A 61 13.86 5.41 -4.79
N CYS A 62 14.53 4.81 -5.77
CA CYS A 62 15.32 3.60 -5.56
C CYS A 62 16.76 3.96 -5.12
N SER A 63 17.56 2.98 -4.70
CA SER A 63 18.99 3.16 -4.36
C SER A 63 19.88 3.41 -5.59
N GLY A 64 19.38 3.12 -6.78
CA GLY A 64 19.95 3.56 -8.05
C GLY A 64 19.29 4.83 -8.60
N ASN A 65 19.52 5.12 -9.88
CA ASN A 65 18.89 6.26 -10.57
C ASN A 65 17.45 5.98 -11.03
N GLY A 66 16.88 4.81 -10.72
CA GLY A 66 15.51 4.44 -11.06
C GLY A 66 14.50 5.30 -10.33
N ARG A 67 13.48 5.73 -11.09
CA ARG A 67 12.37 6.55 -10.61
C ARG A 67 11.03 6.01 -11.15
N PRO A 68 10.68 4.76 -10.80
CA PRO A 68 9.49 4.14 -11.34
C PRO A 68 8.25 4.87 -10.83
N LYS A 69 7.29 5.09 -11.72
CA LYS A 69 6.05 5.80 -11.38
C LYS A 69 5.13 4.92 -10.53
N LEU A 70 4.53 5.54 -9.53
CA LEU A 70 3.41 4.96 -8.81
C LEU A 70 2.15 4.95 -9.70
N PRO A 71 1.15 4.10 -9.37
CA PRO A 71 -0.11 4.06 -10.10
C PRO A 71 -0.84 5.41 -10.15
N ASN A 72 -1.50 5.67 -11.26
CA ASN A 72 -2.31 6.87 -11.43
C ASN A 72 -3.40 6.95 -10.36
N GLY A 73 -3.60 8.16 -9.82
CA GLY A 73 -4.61 8.43 -8.78
C GLY A 73 -4.14 8.14 -7.35
N LEU A 74 -2.93 7.56 -7.18
CA LEU A 74 -2.35 7.32 -5.86
C LEU A 74 -1.73 8.57 -5.24
N CYS A 75 -1.26 9.53 -6.03
CA CYS A 75 -0.77 10.80 -5.50
C CYS A 75 -1.72 11.94 -5.87
N SER A 76 -2.00 12.82 -4.92
CA SER A 76 -2.86 13.99 -5.09
C SER A 76 -2.43 15.08 -4.13
N ASN A 77 -2.46 16.34 -4.55
CA ASN A 77 -2.08 17.49 -3.72
C ASN A 77 -0.67 17.37 -3.10
N ASN A 78 0.29 16.80 -3.84
CA ASN A 78 1.67 16.54 -3.39
C ASN A 78 1.76 15.57 -2.20
N ASP A 79 0.76 14.73 -1.99
CA ASP A 79 0.72 13.70 -0.94
C ASP A 79 0.20 12.37 -1.49
N LEU A 80 0.37 11.29 -0.72
CA LEU A 80 -0.21 9.99 -1.02
C LEU A 80 -1.69 9.99 -0.66
N ASN A 81 -2.52 9.74 -1.66
CA ASN A 81 -3.96 9.52 -1.54
C ASN A 81 -4.24 8.10 -1.02
N CYS A 82 -3.92 7.85 0.24
CA CYS A 82 -4.15 6.57 0.93
C CYS A 82 -5.61 6.38 1.36
N THR A 83 -6.54 6.61 0.44
CA THR A 83 -7.96 6.26 0.61
C THR A 83 -8.18 4.77 0.32
N ARG A 84 -9.37 4.25 0.63
CA ARG A 84 -9.75 2.87 0.27
C ARG A 84 -9.53 2.57 -1.22
N VAL A 85 -9.81 3.55 -2.09
CA VAL A 85 -9.54 3.42 -3.53
C VAL A 85 -8.04 3.34 -3.80
N GLY A 86 -7.23 4.21 -3.19
CA GLY A 86 -5.77 4.19 -3.33
C GLY A 86 -5.14 2.87 -2.87
N ILE A 87 -5.63 2.29 -1.77
CA ILE A 87 -5.17 0.98 -1.27
C ILE A 87 -5.47 -0.14 -2.27
N GLU A 88 -6.68 -0.17 -2.83
CA GLU A 88 -7.03 -1.16 -3.86
C GLU A 88 -6.23 -0.94 -5.15
N THR A 89 -5.97 0.31 -5.53
CA THR A 89 -5.07 0.65 -6.64
C THR A 89 -3.66 0.10 -6.41
N LEU A 90 -3.12 0.24 -5.18
CA LEU A 90 -1.82 -0.30 -4.81
C LEU A 90 -1.77 -1.83 -4.81
N ARG A 91 -2.82 -2.50 -4.33
CA ARG A 91 -2.92 -3.97 -4.38
C ARG A 91 -2.92 -4.50 -5.81
N ASN A 92 -3.69 -3.86 -6.69
CA ASN A 92 -3.71 -4.21 -8.11
C ASN A 92 -2.34 -3.98 -8.78
N TRP A 93 -1.65 -2.91 -8.39
CA TRP A 93 -0.29 -2.64 -8.85
C TRP A 93 0.71 -3.70 -8.36
N GLY A 94 0.65 -4.10 -7.09
CA GLY A 94 1.45 -5.20 -6.55
C GLY A 94 1.26 -6.50 -7.31
N GLN A 95 0.00 -6.90 -7.55
CA GLN A 95 -0.34 -8.08 -8.35
C GLN A 95 0.19 -8.00 -9.79
N TYR A 96 0.13 -6.81 -10.40
CA TYR A 96 0.69 -6.59 -11.73
C TYR A 96 2.21 -6.80 -11.75
N LEU A 97 2.94 -6.29 -10.76
CA LEU A 97 4.39 -6.46 -10.64
C LEU A 97 4.77 -7.93 -10.43
N GLU A 98 4.07 -8.63 -9.53
CA GLU A 98 4.30 -10.07 -9.28
C GLU A 98 4.04 -10.90 -10.53
N ASN A 99 2.96 -10.63 -11.26
CA ASN A 99 2.66 -11.31 -12.52
C ASN A 99 3.73 -11.01 -13.59
N THR A 100 4.23 -9.78 -13.62
CA THR A 100 5.31 -9.38 -14.53
C THR A 100 6.58 -10.15 -14.22
N LEU A 101 6.98 -10.20 -12.94
CA LEU A 101 8.11 -11.01 -12.49
C LEU A 101 7.90 -12.49 -12.85
N HIS A 102 6.74 -13.05 -12.55
CA HIS A 102 6.42 -14.44 -12.87
C HIS A 102 6.56 -14.73 -14.36
N LYS A 103 6.05 -13.85 -15.25
CA LYS A 103 6.19 -13.99 -16.70
C LYS A 103 7.64 -13.92 -17.15
N LEU A 104 8.44 -13.02 -16.55
CA LEU A 104 9.87 -12.92 -16.85
C LEU A 104 10.60 -14.20 -16.43
N LEU A 105 10.38 -14.67 -15.21
CA LEU A 105 10.99 -15.91 -14.70
C LEU A 105 10.58 -17.12 -15.54
N THR A 106 9.30 -17.28 -15.86
CA THR A 106 8.80 -18.36 -16.72
C THR A 106 9.39 -18.34 -18.13
N ARG A 107 9.69 -17.15 -18.67
CA ARG A 107 10.26 -16.98 -20.00
C ARG A 107 11.77 -17.21 -20.03
N TRP A 108 12.50 -16.72 -19.03
CA TRP A 108 13.96 -16.62 -19.06
C TRP A 108 14.67 -17.61 -18.11
N CYS A 109 13.95 -18.22 -17.16
CA CYS A 109 14.51 -19.18 -16.20
C CYS A 109 13.97 -20.59 -16.49
N PRO A 110 14.75 -21.50 -17.12
CA PRO A 110 14.27 -22.83 -17.54
C PRO A 110 13.76 -23.72 -16.40
N CYS A 111 14.29 -23.54 -15.19
CA CYS A 111 13.92 -24.34 -14.01
C CYS A 111 12.76 -23.73 -13.20
N TYR A 112 12.24 -22.57 -13.59
CA TYR A 112 11.15 -21.92 -12.87
C TYR A 112 9.80 -22.59 -13.20
N PRO A 113 9.00 -22.98 -12.19
CA PRO A 113 7.77 -23.72 -12.42
C PRO A 113 6.73 -22.87 -13.14
N LYS A 114 6.24 -23.39 -14.27
CA LYS A 114 5.09 -22.85 -15.01
C LYS A 114 3.82 -23.33 -14.31
N LYS A 115 3.39 -22.65 -13.26
CA LYS A 115 2.08 -22.90 -12.66
C LYS A 115 1.02 -22.13 -13.42
#